data_AF-A0A6N6PRJ5-F1
#
_entry.id   AF-A0A6N6PRJ5-F1
#
_cell.length_a   1.000
_cell.length_b   1.000
_cell.length_c   1.000
_cell.angle_alpha   90.00
_cell.angle_beta   90.00
_cell.angle_gamma   90.00
#
_symmetry.space_group_name_H-M   'P 1'
#
loop_
_entity.id
_entity.type
_entity.pdbx_description
1 polymer ?
#
loop_
_entity_poly.entity_id
_entity_poly.type
_entity_poly.pdbx_seq_one_letter_code
_entity_poly.pdbx_strand_id
1 'polypeptide(L)'
;MTRVILALLLVCSTVVAGEINWPAELAAMPLGTNVSVLNQTNCAESLLSRFQSNSAVKALIFMPGATDELYFFRRVQISLANTNPTMLDAVVALTNQSPLSITNRGGFLLIYSSEDVLDLDIKIQHENTAEKLRAGKRLPHLLFMDRDWTQFLAATQKQISTRLWPFPLTKESWHFYRHTFKSWNLTPWETLQAAAYSGKTKFTVVRGQVNFELDERVNQIPKLDRFPGR
;
A
#
# COMPACT_ATOMS: atom_id res chain seq x y z
N MET A 1 6.44 9.70 -68.22
CA MET A 1 5.11 9.61 -67.57
C MET A 1 4.96 8.16 -67.10
N THR A 2 4.85 7.76 -65.84
CA THR A 2 4.43 8.42 -64.59
C THR A 2 4.92 7.49 -63.46
N ARG A 3 5.64 8.01 -62.45
CA ARG A 3 6.06 7.24 -61.25
C ARG A 3 4.99 7.41 -60.18
N VAL A 4 4.38 6.33 -59.71
CA VAL A 4 3.46 6.32 -58.56
C VAL A 4 4.23 5.81 -57.34
N ILE A 5 4.53 6.70 -56.42
CA ILE A 5 5.13 6.40 -55.11
C ILE A 5 3.97 6.21 -54.13
N LEU A 6 3.80 4.99 -53.63
CA LEU A 6 2.82 4.65 -52.61
C LEU A 6 3.43 4.95 -51.23
N ALA A 7 3.08 6.11 -50.66
CA ALA A 7 3.44 6.47 -49.30
C ALA A 7 2.45 5.81 -48.33
N LEU A 8 2.89 4.76 -47.66
CA LEU A 8 2.15 4.09 -46.59
C LEU A 8 2.21 4.98 -45.34
N LEU A 9 1.10 5.66 -45.05
CA LEU A 9 0.89 6.47 -43.85
C LEU A 9 0.92 5.58 -42.60
N LEU A 10 2.04 5.58 -41.88
CA LEU A 10 2.12 5.11 -40.50
C LEU A 10 1.33 6.09 -39.63
N VAL A 11 0.07 5.75 -39.33
CA VAL A 11 -0.69 6.41 -38.27
C VAL A 11 -0.10 5.95 -36.95
N CYS A 12 0.88 6.70 -36.46
CA CYS A 12 1.38 6.58 -35.10
C CYS A 12 0.28 7.11 -34.17
N SER A 13 -0.59 6.21 -33.72
CA SER A 13 -1.50 6.48 -32.60
C SER A 13 -0.64 6.73 -31.37
N THR A 14 -0.32 8.00 -31.09
CA THR A 14 0.21 8.43 -29.81
C THR A 14 -0.87 8.18 -28.77
N VAL A 15 -0.82 7.03 -28.11
CA VAL A 15 -1.56 6.82 -26.86
C VAL A 15 -0.97 7.82 -25.87
N VAL A 16 -1.66 8.95 -25.71
CA VAL A 16 -1.46 9.82 -24.56
C VAL A 16 -1.77 8.92 -23.37
N ALA A 17 -0.73 8.51 -22.64
CA ALA A 17 -0.91 7.84 -21.37
C ALA A 17 -1.66 8.83 -20.46
N GLY A 18 -2.99 8.69 -20.41
CA GLY A 18 -3.83 9.50 -19.55
C GLY A 18 -3.28 9.39 -18.13
N GLU A 19 -3.14 10.54 -17.48
CA GLU A 19 -2.72 10.60 -16.08
C GLU A 19 -3.62 9.65 -15.27
N ILE A 20 -2.99 8.74 -14.54
CA ILE A 20 -3.70 7.69 -13.80
C ILE A 20 -4.49 8.38 -12.66
N ASN A 21 -5.78 8.62 -12.90
CA ASN A 21 -6.67 9.33 -12.00
C ASN A 21 -7.29 8.36 -10.97
N TRP A 22 -6.49 7.96 -9.98
CA TRP A 22 -6.96 7.10 -8.90
C TRP A 22 -8.16 7.69 -8.12
N PRO A 23 -8.34 9.02 -7.94
CA PRO A 23 -9.55 9.55 -7.30
C PRO A 23 -10.83 9.17 -8.03
N ALA A 24 -10.85 9.26 -9.37
CA ALA A 24 -12.02 8.90 -10.17
C ALA A 24 -12.40 7.42 -10.00
N GLU A 25 -11.41 6.53 -9.93
CA GLU A 25 -11.64 5.10 -9.69
C GLU A 25 -12.25 4.84 -8.30
N LEU A 26 -11.80 5.57 -7.26
CA LEU A 26 -12.39 5.44 -5.92
C LEU A 26 -13.80 6.05 -5.81
N ALA A 27 -14.10 7.09 -6.58
CA ALA A 27 -15.44 7.68 -6.63
C ALA A 27 -16.47 6.68 -7.18
N ALA A 28 -16.04 5.73 -8.02
CA ALA A 28 -16.89 4.67 -8.53
C ALA A 28 -17.12 3.51 -7.54
N MET A 29 -16.41 3.47 -6.40
CA MET A 29 -16.51 2.39 -5.43
C MET A 29 -17.45 2.77 -4.27
N PRO A 30 -18.64 2.16 -4.14
CA PRO A 30 -19.54 2.45 -3.03
C PRO A 30 -18.98 1.86 -1.73
N LEU A 31 -18.99 2.65 -0.65
CA LEU A 31 -18.63 2.20 0.69
C LEU A 31 -19.77 1.39 1.35
N GLY A 32 -21.01 1.60 0.86
CA GLY A 32 -22.23 0.96 1.33
C GLY A 32 -23.27 1.98 1.77
N THR A 33 -24.47 1.49 2.09
CA THR A 33 -25.57 2.31 2.62
C THR A 33 -25.41 2.49 4.13
N ASN A 34 -25.74 3.68 4.65
CA ASN A 34 -25.80 3.98 6.10
C ASN A 34 -24.45 3.96 6.85
N VAL A 35 -23.31 4.06 6.15
CA VAL A 35 -22.03 4.34 6.81
C VAL A 35 -21.94 5.85 7.04
N SER A 36 -22.38 6.34 8.20
CA SER A 36 -22.36 7.76 8.52
C SER A 36 -21.10 8.21 9.28
N VAL A 37 -20.42 7.27 9.94
CA VAL A 37 -19.21 7.55 10.74
C VAL A 37 -18.16 6.47 10.53
N LEU A 38 -16.92 6.90 10.31
CA LEU A 38 -15.74 6.04 10.37
C LEU A 38 -14.97 6.29 11.66
N ASN A 39 -14.62 5.23 12.36
CA ASN A 39 -13.90 5.29 13.62
C ASN A 39 -12.90 4.13 13.76
N GLN A 40 -12.24 4.05 14.92
CA GLN A 40 -11.26 3.00 15.24
C GLN A 40 -11.74 1.55 15.03
N THR A 41 -13.04 1.25 15.14
CA THR A 41 -13.54 -0.13 15.05
C THR A 41 -13.97 -0.51 13.64
N ASN A 42 -14.42 0.45 12.83
CA ASN A 42 -14.98 0.15 11.51
C ASN A 42 -14.17 0.70 10.34
N CYS A 43 -13.24 1.64 10.54
CA CYS A 43 -12.61 2.37 9.43
C CYS A 43 -11.81 1.45 8.52
N ALA A 44 -10.84 0.71 9.08
CA ALA A 44 -10.02 -0.21 8.33
C ALA A 44 -10.86 -1.31 7.65
N GLU A 45 -11.80 -1.91 8.38
CA GLU A 45 -12.68 -2.95 7.83
C GLU A 45 -13.55 -2.41 6.69
N SER A 46 -14.15 -1.24 6.85
CA SER A 46 -15.02 -0.62 5.83
C SER A 46 -14.23 -0.29 4.57
N LEU A 47 -13.06 0.33 4.70
CA LEU A 47 -12.24 0.67 3.54
C LEU A 47 -11.68 -0.58 2.86
N LEU A 48 -11.11 -1.53 3.61
CA LEU A 48 -10.54 -2.74 3.03
C LEU A 48 -11.61 -3.64 2.41
N SER A 49 -12.74 -3.88 3.08
CA SER A 49 -13.79 -4.75 2.53
C SER A 49 -14.35 -4.25 1.20
N ARG A 50 -14.46 -2.92 1.03
CA ARG A 50 -15.02 -2.27 -0.15
C ARG A 50 -14.02 -1.95 -1.24
N PHE A 51 -12.75 -1.81 -0.89
CA PHE A 51 -11.69 -1.61 -1.87
C PHE A 51 -11.69 -2.76 -2.89
N GLN A 52 -11.49 -2.39 -4.16
CA GLN A 52 -11.29 -3.29 -5.30
C GLN A 52 -10.10 -2.76 -6.10
N SER A 53 -9.23 -3.64 -6.59
CA SER A 53 -8.16 -3.20 -7.48
C SER A 53 -8.71 -2.68 -8.80
N ASN A 54 -8.04 -1.68 -9.38
CA ASN A 54 -8.33 -1.11 -10.69
C ASN A 54 -7.03 -0.88 -11.48
N SER A 55 -7.11 -0.16 -12.60
CA SER A 55 -5.95 0.17 -13.43
C SER A 55 -4.92 1.04 -12.70
N ALA A 56 -5.36 1.83 -11.72
CA ALA A 56 -4.58 2.81 -10.99
C ALA A 56 -3.99 2.32 -9.66
N VAL A 57 -4.72 1.46 -8.95
CA VAL A 57 -4.44 1.02 -7.59
C VAL A 57 -4.64 -0.49 -7.48
N LYS A 58 -3.58 -1.18 -7.08
CA LYS A 58 -3.56 -2.63 -6.85
C LYS A 58 -3.69 -2.99 -5.37
N ALA A 59 -3.27 -2.10 -4.47
CA ALA A 59 -3.33 -2.30 -3.03
C ALA A 59 -3.76 -1.03 -2.30
N LEU A 60 -4.54 -1.22 -1.23
CA LEU A 60 -4.82 -0.22 -0.21
C LEU A 60 -4.08 -0.64 1.06
N ILE A 61 -3.21 0.22 1.57
CA ILE A 61 -2.30 -0.08 2.68
C ILE A 61 -2.49 0.98 3.76
N PHE A 62 -2.81 0.53 4.98
CA PHE A 62 -2.65 1.37 6.18
C PHE A 62 -1.22 1.19 6.68
N MET A 63 -0.46 2.27 6.61
CA MET A 63 0.89 2.31 7.18
C MET A 63 0.81 2.32 8.72
N PRO A 64 1.88 1.88 9.41
CA PRO A 64 1.95 1.82 10.86
C PRO A 64 1.47 3.08 11.57
N GLY A 65 1.92 4.27 11.15
CA GLY A 65 1.50 5.53 11.74
C GLY A 65 -0.02 5.77 11.60
N ALA A 66 -0.62 5.37 10.48
CA ALA A 66 -2.07 5.41 10.32
C ALA A 66 -2.81 4.42 11.23
N THR A 67 -2.27 3.20 11.38
CA THR A 67 -2.85 2.23 12.32
C THR A 67 -2.70 2.69 13.78
N ASP A 68 -1.66 3.46 14.10
CA ASP A 68 -1.48 4.04 15.44
C ASP A 68 -2.52 5.12 15.75
N GLU A 69 -2.79 6.02 14.80
CA GLU A 69 -3.87 7.02 14.93
C GLU A 69 -5.26 6.38 15.05
N LEU A 70 -5.49 5.27 14.34
CA LEU A 70 -6.74 4.50 14.39
C LEU A 70 -6.91 3.76 15.71
N TYR A 71 -5.99 2.86 16.04
CA TYR A 71 -6.20 1.88 17.10
C TYR A 71 -5.68 2.33 18.47
N PHE A 72 -4.54 3.03 18.50
CA PHE A 72 -3.87 3.42 19.74
C PHE A 72 -4.30 4.80 20.22
N PHE A 73 -4.18 5.82 19.38
CA PHE A 73 -4.54 7.19 19.77
C PHE A 73 -6.03 7.48 19.69
N ARG A 74 -6.80 6.65 18.96
CA ARG A 74 -8.26 6.75 18.86
C ARG A 74 -8.74 8.13 18.41
N ARG A 75 -7.94 8.79 17.56
CA ARG A 75 -8.25 10.14 17.06
C ARG A 75 -9.11 10.14 15.81
N VAL A 76 -9.33 8.96 15.24
CA VAL A 76 -10.17 8.80 14.06
C VAL A 76 -11.63 8.68 14.48
N GLN A 77 -12.36 9.77 14.28
CA GLN A 77 -13.82 9.83 14.35
C GLN A 77 -14.32 10.80 13.28
N ILE A 78 -14.70 10.25 12.13
CA ILE A 78 -14.94 11.00 10.90
C ILE A 78 -16.40 10.89 10.54
N SER A 79 -17.04 12.03 10.29
CA SER A 79 -18.40 12.06 9.79
C SER A 79 -18.41 12.05 8.26
N LEU A 80 -19.26 11.20 7.67
CA LEU A 80 -19.53 11.16 6.24
C LEU A 80 -20.85 11.88 5.96
N ALA A 81 -20.81 12.91 5.12
CA ALA A 81 -21.97 13.75 4.84
C ALA A 81 -22.98 13.08 3.89
N ASN A 82 -22.50 12.19 3.01
CA ASN A 82 -23.32 11.57 1.98
C ASN A 82 -24.10 10.38 2.54
N THR A 83 -25.37 10.23 2.15
CA THR A 83 -26.20 9.06 2.53
C THR A 83 -25.65 7.75 1.95
N ASN A 84 -25.03 7.83 0.77
CA ASN A 84 -24.39 6.71 0.08
C ASN A 84 -22.93 7.07 -0.23
N PRO A 85 -22.03 7.05 0.77
CA PRO A 85 -20.66 7.46 0.58
C PRO A 85 -19.89 6.50 -0.34
N THR A 86 -18.96 7.07 -1.09
CA THR A 86 -17.98 6.36 -1.91
C THR A 86 -16.67 6.15 -1.13
N MET A 87 -15.78 5.32 -1.67
CA MET A 87 -14.41 5.19 -1.14
C MET A 87 -13.67 6.54 -1.20
N LEU A 88 -13.92 7.34 -2.24
CA LEU A 88 -13.32 8.68 -2.35
C LEU A 88 -13.84 9.59 -1.22
N ASP A 89 -15.15 9.61 -0.96
CA ASP A 89 -15.71 10.41 0.13
C ASP A 89 -15.09 10.05 1.48
N ALA A 90 -14.91 8.75 1.72
CA ALA A 90 -14.30 8.26 2.95
C ALA A 90 -12.84 8.68 3.08
N VAL A 91 -12.06 8.56 2.00
CA VAL A 91 -10.66 8.98 1.95
C VAL A 91 -10.52 10.49 2.15
N VAL A 92 -11.34 11.28 1.47
CA VAL A 92 -11.34 12.75 1.58
C VAL A 92 -11.72 13.18 2.99
N ALA A 93 -12.73 12.54 3.58
CA ALA A 93 -13.13 12.81 4.95
C ALA A 93 -12.03 12.43 5.95
N LEU A 94 -11.34 11.30 5.73
CA LEU A 94 -10.19 10.87 6.52
C LEU A 94 -9.06 11.89 6.50
N THR A 95 -8.71 12.43 5.33
CA THR A 95 -7.63 13.43 5.23
C THR A 95 -8.03 14.82 5.75
N ASN A 96 -9.32 15.16 5.70
CA ASN A 96 -9.79 16.47 6.13
C ASN A 96 -10.09 16.55 7.64
N GLN A 97 -10.45 15.42 8.27
CA GLN A 97 -10.91 15.38 9.67
C GLN A 97 -9.95 14.63 10.59
N SER A 98 -8.77 14.21 10.11
CA SER A 98 -7.76 13.51 10.90
C SER A 98 -6.35 13.92 10.46
N PRO A 99 -5.30 13.61 11.24
CA PRO A 99 -3.91 13.91 10.85
C PRO A 99 -3.38 12.98 9.73
N LEU A 100 -4.23 12.12 9.18
CA LEU A 100 -3.84 11.15 8.15
C LEU A 100 -3.77 11.79 6.78
N SER A 101 -2.84 11.29 5.98
CA SER A 101 -2.63 11.67 4.59
C SER A 101 -2.80 10.46 3.69
N ILE A 102 -3.01 10.72 2.40
CA ILE A 102 -3.11 9.67 1.39
C ILE A 102 -2.25 9.98 0.17
N THR A 103 -1.63 8.94 -0.39
CA THR A 103 -0.86 9.07 -1.64
C THR A 103 -0.91 7.77 -2.44
N ASN A 104 -0.78 7.86 -3.76
CA ASN A 104 -0.61 6.69 -4.62
C ASN A 104 0.86 6.58 -5.05
N ARG A 105 1.51 5.46 -4.70
CA ARG A 105 2.90 5.16 -5.06
C ARG A 105 3.00 3.80 -5.71
N GLY A 106 3.33 3.77 -7.01
CA GLY A 106 3.55 2.53 -7.74
C GLY A 106 2.33 1.61 -7.78
N GLY A 107 1.11 2.16 -7.68
CA GLY A 107 -0.13 1.38 -7.60
C GLY A 107 -0.51 0.98 -6.17
N PHE A 108 0.17 1.50 -5.15
CA PHE A 108 -0.21 1.37 -3.75
C PHE A 108 -0.82 2.67 -3.25
N LEU A 109 -2.08 2.60 -2.83
CA LEU A 109 -2.74 3.69 -2.13
C LEU A 109 -2.39 3.57 -0.65
N LEU A 110 -1.51 4.46 -0.19
CA LEU A 110 -0.98 4.48 1.16
C LEU A 110 -1.77 5.47 1.99
N ILE A 111 -2.36 5.00 3.09
CA ILE A 111 -2.89 5.84 4.17
C ILE A 111 -1.82 5.88 5.26
N TYR A 112 -1.37 7.08 5.61
CA TYR A 112 -0.18 7.25 6.44
C TYR A 112 -0.31 8.48 7.36
N SER A 113 0.49 8.52 8.43
CA SER A 113 0.66 9.71 9.28
C SER A 113 1.95 10.44 8.94
N SER A 114 2.19 11.63 9.51
CA SER A 114 3.44 12.38 9.30
C SER A 114 4.70 11.66 9.78
N GLU A 115 4.57 10.61 10.59
CA GLU A 115 5.69 9.81 11.10
C GLU A 115 6.12 8.70 10.13
N ASP A 116 5.29 8.36 9.14
CA ASP A 116 5.55 7.29 8.20
C ASP A 116 6.57 7.71 7.12
N VAL A 117 7.53 6.81 6.83
CA VAL A 117 8.50 7.00 5.75
C VAL A 117 7.99 6.39 4.46
N LEU A 118 7.72 7.23 3.46
CA LEU A 118 7.10 6.81 2.19
C LEU A 118 8.07 6.18 1.18
N ASP A 119 9.37 6.37 1.38
CA ASP A 119 10.41 5.83 0.52
C ASP A 119 10.96 4.54 1.12
N LEU A 120 10.73 3.40 0.47
CA LEU A 120 11.27 2.11 0.94
C LEU A 120 12.79 2.05 0.79
N ASP A 121 13.49 1.65 1.86
CA ASP A 121 14.90 1.25 1.79
C ASP A 121 14.96 -0.21 1.32
N ILE A 122 15.21 -0.40 0.02
CA ILE A 122 15.34 -1.72 -0.60
C ILE A 122 16.76 -1.87 -1.11
N LYS A 123 17.49 -2.83 -0.55
CA LYS A 123 18.85 -3.14 -0.99
C LYS A 123 18.87 -4.41 -1.81
N ILE A 124 19.52 -4.37 -2.97
CA ILE A 124 19.66 -5.54 -3.84
C ILE A 124 21.13 -5.92 -3.86
N GLN A 125 21.45 -7.05 -3.23
CA GLN A 125 22.79 -7.64 -3.26
C GLN A 125 22.88 -8.79 -4.27
N HIS A 126 21.74 -9.31 -4.74
CA HIS A 126 21.70 -10.40 -5.71
C HIS A 126 20.59 -10.17 -6.74
N GLU A 127 20.95 -9.58 -7.89
CA GLU A 127 20.01 -9.13 -8.93
C GLU A 127 19.14 -10.27 -9.47
N ASN A 128 19.71 -11.44 -9.73
CA ASN A 128 18.95 -12.60 -10.22
C ASN A 128 17.81 -13.03 -9.28
N THR A 129 17.95 -12.80 -7.97
CA THR A 129 16.86 -13.08 -7.02
C THR A 129 15.80 -11.98 -7.08
N ALA A 130 16.21 -10.72 -7.21
CA ALA A 130 15.28 -9.60 -7.39
C ALA A 130 14.47 -9.74 -8.69
N GLU A 131 15.11 -10.10 -9.80
CA GLU A 131 14.44 -10.36 -11.08
C GLU A 131 13.41 -11.49 -10.97
N LYS A 132 13.76 -12.61 -10.32
CA LYS A 132 12.81 -13.71 -10.04
C LYS A 132 11.62 -13.26 -9.21
N LEU A 133 11.83 -12.38 -8.23
CA LEU A 133 10.75 -11.81 -7.42
C LEU A 133 9.85 -10.88 -8.25
N ARG A 134 10.42 -10.08 -9.16
CA ARG A 134 9.66 -9.18 -10.05
C ARG A 134 8.86 -9.95 -11.11
N ALA A 135 9.44 -11.02 -11.65
CA ALA A 135 8.82 -11.86 -12.68
C ALA A 135 7.98 -13.02 -12.12
N GLY A 136 7.94 -13.19 -10.80
CA GLY A 136 7.27 -14.32 -10.15
C GLY A 136 5.75 -14.32 -10.35
N LYS A 137 5.13 -15.48 -10.13
CA LYS A 137 3.68 -15.66 -10.25
C LYS A 137 2.96 -14.69 -9.30
N ARG A 138 1.99 -13.95 -9.84
CA ARG A 138 1.19 -12.99 -9.08
C ARG A 138 0.34 -13.69 -8.02
N LEU A 139 0.28 -13.09 -6.84
CA LEU A 139 -0.56 -13.50 -5.73
C LEU A 139 -1.96 -12.90 -5.95
N PRO A 140 -3.02 -13.71 -6.12
CA PRO A 140 -4.30 -13.25 -6.66
C PRO A 140 -5.04 -12.27 -5.75
N HIS A 141 -5.08 -12.54 -4.46
CA HIS A 141 -5.74 -11.69 -3.48
C HIS A 141 -5.10 -11.88 -2.10
N LEU A 142 -4.79 -10.78 -1.43
CA LEU A 142 -4.30 -10.76 -0.06
C LEU A 142 -5.14 -9.78 0.76
N LEU A 143 -5.62 -10.23 1.91
CA LEU A 143 -6.29 -9.41 2.90
C LEU A 143 -5.64 -9.67 4.26
N PHE A 144 -4.98 -8.64 4.76
CA PHE A 144 -4.45 -8.60 6.11
C PHE A 144 -5.16 -7.49 6.85
N MET A 145 -5.81 -7.83 7.96
CA MET A 145 -6.45 -6.88 8.85
C MET A 145 -5.87 -7.14 10.23
N ASP A 146 -4.97 -6.27 10.66
CA ASP A 146 -4.27 -6.38 11.93
C ASP A 146 -3.55 -7.73 12.10
N ARG A 147 -2.76 -8.16 11.11
CA ARG A 147 -2.09 -9.48 11.10
C ARG A 147 -0.60 -9.39 11.39
N ASP A 148 -0.08 -10.30 12.21
CA ASP A 148 1.35 -10.34 12.52
C ASP A 148 2.19 -10.95 11.38
N TRP A 149 3.51 -10.87 11.53
CA TRP A 149 4.48 -11.43 10.58
C TRP A 149 4.33 -12.94 10.37
N THR A 150 3.99 -13.69 11.42
CA THR A 150 3.80 -15.15 11.31
C THR A 150 2.62 -15.48 10.40
N GLN A 151 1.52 -14.75 10.56
CA GLN A 151 0.34 -14.87 9.71
C GLN A 151 0.63 -14.43 8.27
N PHE A 152 1.41 -13.37 8.09
CA PHE A 152 1.88 -12.95 6.77
C PHE A 152 2.71 -14.04 6.06
N LEU A 153 3.69 -14.61 6.74
CA LEU A 153 4.52 -15.68 6.20
C LEU A 153 3.70 -16.91 5.85
N ALA A 154 2.80 -17.35 6.73
CA ALA A 154 1.93 -18.49 6.48
C ALA A 154 1.08 -18.32 5.21
N ALA A 155 0.62 -17.10 4.92
CA ALA A 155 -0.18 -16.80 3.74
C ALA A 155 0.62 -16.68 2.44
N THR A 156 1.87 -16.21 2.51
CA THR A 156 2.63 -15.80 1.30
C THR A 156 3.81 -16.71 0.95
N GLN A 157 4.41 -17.39 1.93
CA GLN A 157 5.69 -18.09 1.74
C GLN A 157 5.64 -19.23 0.72
N LYS A 158 4.50 -19.92 0.56
CA LYS A 158 4.34 -20.96 -0.48
C LYS A 158 4.27 -20.39 -1.90
N GLN A 159 3.90 -19.13 -2.04
CA GLN A 159 3.71 -18.46 -3.33
C GLN A 159 4.96 -17.67 -3.75
N ILE A 160 5.81 -17.30 -2.78
CA ILE A 160 7.07 -16.61 -3.00
C ILE A 160 8.19 -17.65 -2.98
N SER A 161 8.86 -17.86 -4.12
CA SER A 161 9.90 -18.89 -4.27
C SER A 161 11.18 -18.62 -3.45
N THR A 162 11.31 -17.42 -2.90
CA THR A 162 12.47 -16.95 -2.15
C THR A 162 12.20 -17.08 -0.67
N ARG A 163 13.19 -17.52 0.12
CA ARG A 163 13.05 -17.61 1.57
C ARG A 163 12.87 -16.21 2.16
N LEU A 164 11.91 -16.05 3.05
CA LEU A 164 11.68 -14.81 3.79
C LEU A 164 12.24 -14.96 5.20
N TRP A 165 13.02 -13.97 5.64
CA TRP A 165 13.62 -13.88 6.95
C TRP A 165 13.25 -12.53 7.59
N PRO A 166 13.00 -12.44 8.90
CA PRO A 166 13.18 -13.47 9.94
C PRO A 166 12.13 -14.59 9.92
N PHE A 167 12.46 -15.72 10.54
CA PHE A 167 11.52 -16.83 10.66
C PHE A 167 10.43 -16.51 11.70
N PRO A 168 9.26 -17.18 11.62
CA PRO A 168 8.22 -17.03 12.64
C PRO A 168 8.76 -17.31 14.05
N LEU A 169 8.26 -16.56 15.02
CA LEU A 169 8.52 -16.77 16.46
C LEU A 169 9.98 -16.61 16.89
N THR A 170 10.84 -16.01 16.05
CA THR A 170 12.19 -15.61 16.49
C THR A 170 12.17 -14.19 17.04
N LYS A 171 13.15 -13.83 17.87
CA LYS A 171 13.24 -12.46 18.44
C LYS A 171 13.36 -11.41 17.36
N GLU A 172 14.05 -11.76 16.28
CA GLU A 172 14.23 -10.90 15.11
C GLU A 172 12.90 -10.64 14.42
N SER A 173 11.86 -11.46 14.59
CA SER A 173 10.54 -11.21 13.99
C SER A 173 9.64 -10.27 14.78
N TRP A 174 10.06 -9.76 15.94
CA TRP A 174 9.21 -8.96 16.83
C TRP A 174 9.14 -7.48 16.47
N HIS A 175 9.96 -7.03 15.51
CA HIS A 175 9.98 -5.62 15.09
C HIS A 175 8.91 -5.26 14.05
N PHE A 176 8.15 -6.25 13.55
CA PHE A 176 7.10 -5.99 12.57
C PHE A 176 5.88 -5.38 13.24
N TYR A 177 5.42 -4.29 12.66
CA TYR A 177 4.07 -3.81 12.92
C TYR A 177 3.04 -4.77 12.30
N ARG A 178 1.81 -4.70 12.83
CA ARG A 178 0.71 -5.55 12.37
C ARG A 178 0.23 -5.05 11.01
N HIS A 179 0.29 -5.94 10.02
CA HIS A 179 -0.05 -5.65 8.64
C HIS A 179 -1.55 -5.43 8.47
N THR A 180 -1.91 -4.27 7.92
CA THR A 180 -3.29 -3.89 7.60
C THR A 180 -3.36 -3.39 6.15
N PHE A 181 -3.67 -4.30 5.22
CA PHE A 181 -3.80 -3.98 3.80
C PHE A 181 -4.66 -4.99 3.04
N LYS A 182 -5.14 -4.58 1.86
CA LYS A 182 -5.79 -5.46 0.89
C LYS A 182 -5.23 -5.22 -0.49
N SER A 183 -5.02 -6.29 -1.26
CA SER A 183 -4.40 -6.20 -2.58
C SER A 183 -4.81 -7.32 -3.52
N TRP A 184 -4.61 -7.09 -4.82
CA TRP A 184 -4.85 -8.06 -5.88
C TRP A 184 -3.66 -8.14 -6.82
N ASN A 185 -3.41 -9.35 -7.32
CA ASN A 185 -2.49 -9.63 -8.41
C ASN A 185 -1.08 -9.02 -8.23
N LEU A 186 -0.61 -8.94 -6.98
CA LEU A 186 0.74 -8.45 -6.70
C LEU A 186 1.77 -9.49 -7.12
N THR A 187 2.82 -9.08 -7.81
CA THR A 187 4.04 -9.89 -7.95
C THR A 187 4.66 -10.14 -6.57
N PRO A 188 5.49 -11.19 -6.40
CA PRO A 188 6.23 -11.37 -5.15
C PRO A 188 6.99 -10.12 -4.72
N TRP A 189 7.61 -9.40 -5.66
CA TRP A 189 8.28 -8.13 -5.38
C TRP A 189 7.33 -7.05 -4.83
N GLU A 190 6.16 -6.87 -5.43
CA GLU A 190 5.13 -5.93 -4.93
C GLU A 190 4.57 -6.36 -3.58
N THR A 191 4.40 -7.66 -3.33
CA THR A 191 3.99 -8.19 -2.02
C THR A 191 5.00 -7.86 -0.93
N LEU A 192 6.30 -7.95 -1.23
CA LEU A 192 7.36 -7.58 -0.28
C LEU A 192 7.37 -6.06 0.01
N GLN A 193 7.11 -5.23 -1.00
CA GLN A 193 6.93 -3.79 -0.79
C GLN A 193 5.70 -3.48 0.07
N ALA A 194 4.57 -4.13 -0.18
CA ALA A 194 3.37 -3.94 0.64
C ALA A 194 3.59 -4.36 2.11
N ALA A 195 4.34 -5.46 2.32
CA ALA A 195 4.76 -5.89 3.65
C ALA A 195 5.69 -4.87 4.32
N ALA A 196 6.64 -4.30 3.56
CA ALA A 196 7.56 -3.28 4.04
C ALA A 196 6.81 -2.01 4.49
N TYR A 197 5.91 -1.50 3.64
CA TYR A 197 5.08 -0.34 3.93
C TYR A 197 4.20 -0.53 5.17
N SER A 198 3.51 -1.67 5.28
CA SER A 198 2.62 -1.95 6.42
C SER A 198 3.33 -2.42 7.68
N GLY A 199 4.59 -2.84 7.58
CA GLY A 199 5.37 -3.41 8.67
C GLY A 199 6.38 -2.46 9.31
N LYS A 200 6.59 -1.25 8.76
CA LYS A 200 7.65 -0.30 9.15
C LYS A 200 9.07 -0.87 8.91
N THR A 201 9.22 -1.66 7.85
CA THR A 201 10.45 -2.42 7.60
C THR A 201 11.14 -2.01 6.31
N LYS A 202 12.43 -2.30 6.26
CA LYS A 202 13.25 -2.31 5.06
C LYS A 202 13.57 -3.75 4.69
N PHE A 203 14.01 -4.00 3.46
CA PHE A 203 14.48 -5.33 3.12
C PHE A 203 15.69 -5.36 2.19
N THR A 204 16.51 -6.38 2.38
CA THR A 204 17.66 -6.69 1.55
C THR A 204 17.43 -8.00 0.81
N VAL A 205 17.59 -7.97 -0.51
CA VAL A 205 17.54 -9.16 -1.36
C VAL A 205 18.94 -9.73 -1.51
N VAL A 206 19.12 -10.94 -0.99
CA VAL A 206 20.34 -11.72 -1.09
C VAL A 206 20.09 -12.99 -1.91
N ARG A 207 21.13 -13.79 -2.13
CA ARG A 207 20.99 -15.02 -2.93
C ARG A 207 19.99 -15.99 -2.30
N GLY A 208 18.83 -16.15 -2.93
CA GLY A 208 17.79 -17.10 -2.52
C GLY A 208 17.00 -16.72 -1.26
N GLN A 209 17.20 -15.51 -0.73
CA GLN A 209 16.56 -15.06 0.51
C GLN A 209 16.28 -13.54 0.47
N VAL A 210 15.26 -13.11 1.21
CA VAL A 210 14.96 -11.71 1.51
C VAL A 210 15.01 -11.53 3.01
N ASN A 211 15.82 -10.57 3.46
CA ASN A 211 15.99 -10.23 4.87
C ASN A 211 15.22 -8.94 5.15
N PHE A 212 14.22 -9.03 6.01
CA PHE A 212 13.53 -7.88 6.57
C PHE A 212 14.18 -7.42 7.87
N GLU A 213 14.24 -6.11 8.04
CA GLU A 213 14.78 -5.45 9.22
C GLU A 213 13.90 -4.24 9.55
N LEU A 214 13.96 -3.78 10.80
CA LEU A 214 13.33 -2.54 11.20
C LEU A 214 13.93 -1.37 10.39
N ASP A 215 13.08 -0.48 9.91
CA ASP A 215 13.53 0.78 9.35
C ASP A 215 13.77 1.79 10.49
N GLU A 216 15.04 2.05 10.78
CA GLU A 216 15.46 2.93 11.87
C GLU A 216 15.11 4.40 11.61
N ARG A 217 14.87 4.80 10.36
CA ARG A 217 14.46 6.18 10.02
C ARG A 217 13.17 6.58 10.71
N VAL A 218 12.35 5.59 11.05
CA VAL A 218 11.03 5.80 11.61
C VAL A 218 11.03 5.96 13.14
N ASN A 219 12.20 5.83 13.79
CA ASN A 219 12.43 6.24 15.18
C ASN A 219 13.07 7.62 15.29
N GLN A 220 13.29 8.33 14.18
CA GLN A 220 13.75 9.69 14.23
C GLN A 220 12.59 10.58 14.67
N ILE A 221 12.69 11.13 15.89
CA ILE A 221 11.77 12.13 16.42
C ILE A 221 11.60 13.21 15.33
N PRO A 222 10.37 13.53 14.90
CA PRO A 222 10.14 14.63 13.98
C PRO A 222 10.83 15.87 14.55
N LYS A 223 11.69 16.51 13.77
CA LYS A 223 12.18 17.85 14.13
C LYS A 223 10.97 18.77 14.08
N LEU A 224 10.29 18.93 15.21
CA LEU A 224 9.22 19.90 15.37
C LEU A 224 9.86 21.28 15.28
N ASP A 225 9.97 21.81 14.05
CA ASP A 225 10.48 23.16 13.83
C ASP A 225 9.54 24.22 14.45
N ARG A 226 8.29 23.85 14.79
CA ARG A 226 7.37 24.62 15.63
C ARG A 226 6.22 23.74 16.13
N PHE A 227 5.93 23.81 17.43
CA PHE A 227 4.58 23.54 17.94
C PHE A 227 3.65 24.67 17.46
N PRO A 228 2.47 24.39 16.87
CA PRO A 228 1.44 25.40 16.79
C PRO A 228 1.05 25.76 18.23
N GLY A 229 1.37 27.01 18.60
CA GLY A 229 1.04 27.56 19.91
C GLY A 229 -0.46 27.59 20.15
N ARG A 230 -0.78 27.57 21.45
CA ARG A 230 -2.06 27.89 22.10
C ARG A 230 -3.08 28.64 21.26
#